data_AF-X1KFC4-F1
#
_entry.id   AF-X1KFC4-F1
#
_cell.length_a   1.000
_cell.length_b   1.000
_cell.length_c   1.000
_cell.angle_alpha   90.00
_cell.angle_beta   90.00
_cell.angle_gamma   90.00
#
_symmetry.space_group_name_H-M   'P 1'
#
loop_
_entity.id
_entity.type
_entity.pdbx_description
1 polymer ?
#
loop_
_entity_poly.entity_id
_entity_poly.type
_entity_poly.pdbx_seq_one_letter_code
_entity_poly.pdbx_strand_id
1 'polypeptide(L)'
;MLDNNVLASDEFPRIIAEIRSAGFESGAKYVLSKNGKKTHLSRYVDFNQGIDARLLTKEKMRLLSEIAVDPFRIAFDDIEHKNIYLEKVRLAADYGIKRLSNYLLFNFNDTPEDFYERLMVNLELNEEFERRGCKSRIWSFP
;
A
#
# COMPACT_ATOMS: atom_id res chain seq x y z
N MET A 1 6.77 -4.33 -20.67
CA MET A 1 7.18 -4.06 -19.27
C MET A 1 6.72 -5.23 -18.42
N LEU A 2 7.42 -5.57 -17.34
CA LEU A 2 7.03 -6.68 -16.48
C LEU A 2 5.78 -6.30 -15.68
N ASP A 3 4.61 -6.68 -16.21
CA ASP A 3 3.29 -6.50 -15.59
C ASP A 3 3.08 -7.48 -14.42
N ASN A 4 4.03 -7.55 -13.48
CA ASN A 4 3.95 -8.41 -12.30
C ASN A 4 3.08 -7.79 -11.21
N ASN A 5 1.97 -7.17 -11.61
CA ASN A 5 1.02 -6.63 -10.67
C ASN A 5 0.09 -7.74 -10.18
N VAL A 6 0.11 -8.01 -8.88
CA VAL A 6 -0.77 -9.04 -8.29
C VAL A 6 -2.26 -8.76 -8.58
N LEU A 7 -2.64 -7.49 -8.78
CA LEU A 7 -4.01 -7.10 -9.07
C LEU A 7 -4.47 -7.47 -10.49
N ALA A 8 -3.56 -7.77 -11.41
CA ALA A 8 -3.91 -8.17 -12.78
C ALA A 8 -4.35 -9.65 -12.87
N SER A 9 -4.09 -10.44 -11.83
CA SER A 9 -4.44 -11.87 -11.81
C SER A 9 -5.94 -12.10 -11.60
N ASP A 10 -6.54 -12.96 -12.42
CA ASP A 10 -7.91 -13.43 -12.22
C ASP A 10 -8.04 -14.30 -10.95
N GLU A 11 -6.95 -14.91 -10.51
CA GLU A 11 -6.85 -15.70 -9.27
C GLU A 11 -6.61 -14.81 -8.03
N PHE A 12 -6.69 -13.48 -8.15
CA PHE A 12 -6.42 -12.56 -7.05
C PHE A 12 -7.19 -12.91 -5.75
N PRO A 13 -8.51 -13.19 -5.76
CA PRO A 13 -9.23 -13.58 -4.55
C PRO A 13 -8.68 -14.84 -3.90
N ARG A 14 -8.26 -15.82 -4.71
CA ARG A 14 -7.66 -17.07 -4.23
C ARG A 14 -6.29 -16.82 -3.60
N ILE A 15 -5.45 -16.02 -4.24
CA ILE A 15 -4.13 -15.63 -3.70
C ILE A 15 -4.29 -15.00 -2.30
N ILE A 16 -5.25 -14.08 -2.13
CA ILE A 16 -5.53 -13.46 -0.83
C ILE A 16 -6.00 -14.51 0.20
N ALA A 17 -6.88 -15.43 -0.19
CA ALA A 17 -7.34 -16.51 0.69
C ALA A 17 -6.19 -17.43 1.13
N GLU A 18 -5.26 -17.74 0.25
CA GLU A 18 -4.07 -18.55 0.55
C GLU A 18 -3.12 -17.81 1.51
N ILE A 19 -2.87 -16.52 1.30
CA ILE A 19 -2.06 -15.67 2.21
C ILE A 19 -2.68 -15.65 3.62
N ARG A 20 -4.00 -15.48 3.72
CA ARG A 20 -4.71 -15.55 5.00
C ARG A 20 -4.57 -16.91 5.67
N SER A 21 -4.76 -18.00 4.91
CA SER A 21 -4.63 -19.38 5.40
C SER A 21 -3.21 -19.70 5.87
N ALA A 22 -2.20 -19.05 5.30
CA ALA A 22 -0.81 -19.11 5.75
C ALA A 22 -0.51 -18.29 7.03
N GLY A 23 -1.53 -17.68 7.64
CA GLY A 23 -1.45 -16.94 8.90
C GLY A 23 -1.02 -15.48 8.75
N PHE A 24 -1.23 -14.86 7.58
CA PHE A 24 -0.93 -13.44 7.33
C PHE A 24 -2.19 -12.57 7.27
N GLU A 25 -3.19 -12.87 8.10
CA GLU A 25 -4.37 -12.02 8.25
C GLU A 25 -4.01 -10.66 8.86
N SER A 26 -4.85 -9.66 8.65
CA SER A 26 -4.65 -8.30 9.18
C SER A 26 -4.38 -8.31 10.70
N GLY A 27 -3.26 -7.72 11.10
CA GLY A 27 -2.84 -7.68 12.51
C GLY A 27 -2.24 -8.99 13.05
N ALA A 28 -1.99 -9.99 12.19
CA ALA A 28 -1.39 -11.25 12.60
C ALA A 28 -0.03 -11.07 13.28
N LYS A 29 0.19 -11.88 14.32
CA LYS A 29 1.43 -11.91 15.09
C LYS A 29 1.98 -13.32 15.14
N TYR A 30 3.28 -13.42 15.24
CA TYR A 30 4.03 -14.66 15.42
C TYR A 30 4.81 -14.59 16.74
N VAL A 31 4.83 -15.70 17.48
CA VAL A 31 5.51 -15.80 18.77
C VAL A 31 6.80 -16.59 18.63
N LEU A 32 7.92 -15.91 18.85
CA LEU A 32 9.23 -16.54 19.04
C LEU A 32 9.40 -16.91 20.51
N SER A 33 9.74 -18.16 20.78
CA SER A 33 10.21 -18.59 22.10
C SER A 33 11.69 -18.92 22.02
N LYS A 34 12.54 -18.13 22.70
CA LYS A 34 13.99 -18.38 22.78
C LYS A 34 14.43 -18.19 24.24
N ASN A 35 15.13 -19.20 24.79
CA ASN A 35 15.62 -19.19 26.18
C ASN A 35 14.54 -18.85 27.22
N GLY A 36 13.33 -19.39 27.06
CA GLY A 36 12.20 -19.11 27.97
C GLY A 36 11.53 -17.74 27.82
N LYS A 37 12.08 -16.85 26.97
CA LYS A 37 11.48 -15.54 26.67
C LYS A 37 10.61 -15.62 25.42
N LYS A 38 9.37 -15.11 25.52
CA LYS A 38 8.43 -14.96 24.40
C LYS A 38 8.55 -13.56 23.79
N THR A 39 8.72 -13.50 22.47
CA THR A 39 8.71 -12.26 21.69
C THR A 39 7.58 -12.32 20.67
N HIS A 40 6.70 -11.32 20.66
CA HIS A 40 5.63 -11.20 19.68
C HIS A 40 6.08 -10.30 18.54
N LEU A 41 6.17 -10.85 17.33
CA LEU A 41 6.50 -10.12 16.11
C LEU A 41 5.25 -9.98 15.25
N SER A 42 5.04 -8.81 14.64
CA SER A 42 4.01 -8.66 13.62
C SER A 42 4.41 -9.41 12.36
N ARG A 43 3.46 -10.12 11.75
CA ARG A 43 3.61 -10.65 10.39
C ARG A 43 3.23 -9.56 9.41
N TYR A 44 3.82 -9.58 8.23
CA TYR A 44 3.45 -8.68 7.15
C TYR A 44 3.62 -9.33 5.79
N VAL A 45 2.89 -8.78 4.82
CA VAL A 45 2.96 -9.10 3.40
C VAL A 45 3.39 -7.84 2.68
N ASP A 46 4.41 -7.98 1.86
CA ASP A 46 5.02 -6.89 1.14
C ASP A 46 4.91 -7.17 -0.37
N PHE A 47 4.07 -6.40 -1.06
CA PHE A 47 4.07 -6.36 -2.52
C PHE A 47 5.13 -5.34 -2.98
N ASN A 48 6.39 -5.79 -3.03
CA ASN A 48 7.54 -4.89 -3.20
C ASN A 48 7.58 -4.20 -4.58
N GLN A 49 6.88 -4.72 -5.57
CA GLN A 49 6.71 -4.08 -6.89
C GLN A 49 5.61 -3.00 -6.89
N GLY A 50 4.93 -2.81 -5.76
CA GLY A 50 3.76 -1.94 -5.65
C GLY A 50 2.51 -2.53 -6.31
N ILE A 51 1.39 -1.85 -6.07
CA ILE A 51 0.12 -2.14 -6.71
C ILE A 51 -0.22 -1.02 -7.70
N ASP A 52 -0.84 -1.37 -8.81
CA ASP A 52 -1.25 -0.43 -9.84
C ASP A 52 -2.59 0.19 -9.42
N ALA A 53 -2.59 1.50 -9.20
CA ALA A 53 -3.79 2.24 -8.80
C ALA A 53 -4.94 2.09 -9.80
N ARG A 54 -4.64 1.90 -11.09
CA ARG A 54 -5.63 1.75 -12.17
C ARG A 54 -6.39 0.42 -12.06
N LEU A 55 -5.75 -0.62 -11.53
CA LEU A 55 -6.34 -1.95 -11.37
C LEU A 55 -7.04 -2.15 -10.01
N LEU A 56 -6.90 -1.19 -9.09
CA LEU A 56 -7.38 -1.28 -7.72
C LEU A 56 -8.85 -0.89 -7.60
N THR A 57 -9.71 -1.91 -7.63
CA THR A 57 -11.15 -1.76 -7.37
C THR A 57 -11.46 -1.77 -5.87
N LYS A 58 -12.67 -1.33 -5.51
CA LYS A 58 -13.17 -1.40 -4.13
C LYS A 58 -13.15 -2.83 -3.56
N GLU A 59 -13.50 -3.82 -4.39
CA GLU A 59 -13.45 -5.22 -3.98
C GLU A 59 -12.03 -5.72 -3.75
N LYS A 60 -11.09 -5.35 -4.63
CA LYS A 60 -9.67 -5.69 -4.43
C LYS A 60 -9.10 -5.00 -3.19
N MET A 61 -9.47 -3.74 -2.92
CA MET A 61 -9.08 -3.07 -1.68
C MET A 61 -9.62 -3.80 -0.44
N ARG A 62 -10.89 -4.21 -0.47
CA ARG A 62 -11.50 -4.99 0.62
C ARG A 62 -10.67 -6.24 0.91
N LEU A 63 -10.35 -7.03 -0.11
CA LEU A 63 -9.52 -8.23 0.02
C LEU A 63 -8.12 -7.92 0.56
N LEU A 64 -7.45 -6.88 0.05
CA LEU A 64 -6.14 -6.48 0.57
C LEU A 64 -6.18 -6.05 2.04
N SER A 65 -7.28 -5.44 2.49
CA SER A 65 -7.43 -5.03 3.90
C SER A 65 -7.55 -6.20 4.87
N GLU A 66 -7.86 -7.40 4.38
CA GLU A 66 -7.96 -8.62 5.19
C GLU A 66 -6.61 -9.28 5.49
N ILE A 67 -5.54 -8.89 4.77
CA ILE A 67 -4.19 -9.42 4.98
C ILE A 67 -3.30 -8.37 5.65
N ALA A 68 -2.21 -8.82 6.26
CA ALA A 68 -1.25 -7.96 6.94
C ALA A 68 -0.35 -7.20 5.95
N VAL A 69 -0.92 -6.47 4.99
CA VAL A 69 -0.12 -5.68 4.04
C VAL A 69 0.57 -4.55 4.77
N ASP A 70 1.89 -4.53 4.67
CA ASP A 70 2.72 -3.51 5.28
C ASP A 70 4.13 -3.45 4.65
N PRO A 71 4.51 -2.31 4.03
CA PRO A 71 3.67 -1.15 3.73
C PRO A 71 2.74 -1.43 2.53
N PHE A 72 1.66 -0.66 2.43
CA PHE A 72 0.76 -0.70 1.27
C PHE A 72 1.27 0.25 0.18
N ARG A 73 1.99 -0.31 -0.80
CA ARG A 73 2.64 0.46 -1.87
C ARG A 73 1.73 0.66 -3.07
N ILE A 74 1.39 1.91 -3.38
CA ILE A 74 0.66 2.29 -4.60
C ILE A 74 1.64 2.97 -5.55
N ALA A 75 1.73 2.50 -6.80
CA ALA A 75 2.58 3.12 -7.81
C ALA A 75 2.07 4.53 -8.16
N PHE A 76 3.00 5.48 -8.31
CA PHE A 76 2.71 6.86 -8.71
C PHE A 76 3.78 7.38 -9.68
N ASP A 77 3.92 6.64 -10.79
CA ASP A 77 5.04 6.82 -11.72
C ASP A 77 4.85 8.01 -12.67
N ASP A 78 3.62 8.52 -12.81
CA ASP A 78 3.25 9.58 -13.76
C ASP A 78 2.22 10.53 -13.13
N ILE A 79 2.44 11.83 -13.29
CA ILE A 79 1.57 12.90 -12.76
C ILE A 79 0.16 12.85 -13.37
N GLU A 80 -0.01 12.35 -14.59
CA GLU A 80 -1.32 12.21 -15.24
C GLU A 80 -2.27 11.32 -14.42
N HIS A 81 -1.71 10.35 -13.67
CA HIS A 81 -2.47 9.46 -12.81
C HIS A 81 -2.76 10.03 -11.41
N LYS A 82 -2.43 11.30 -11.13
CA LYS A 82 -2.59 11.95 -9.82
C LYS A 82 -3.99 11.76 -9.25
N ASN A 83 -5.05 11.97 -10.04
CA ASN A 83 -6.42 11.86 -9.55
C ASN A 83 -6.77 10.42 -9.13
N ILE A 84 -6.35 9.43 -9.92
CA ILE A 84 -6.56 8.01 -9.59
C ILE A 84 -5.75 7.65 -8.34
N TYR A 85 -4.50 8.09 -8.25
CA TYR A 85 -3.65 7.87 -7.09
C TYR A 85 -4.29 8.42 -5.81
N LEU A 86 -4.72 9.69 -5.82
CA LEU A 86 -5.42 10.34 -4.69
C LEU A 86 -6.67 9.56 -4.27
N GLU A 87 -7.50 9.14 -5.24
CA GLU A 87 -8.70 8.33 -4.97
C GLU A 87 -8.33 7.00 -4.28
N LYS A 88 -7.33 6.28 -4.79
CA LYS A 88 -6.94 4.97 -4.26
C LYS A 88 -6.24 5.04 -2.90
N VAL A 89 -5.45 6.09 -2.66
CA VAL A 89 -4.84 6.34 -1.35
C VAL A 89 -5.91 6.63 -0.30
N ARG A 90 -6.90 7.47 -0.62
CA ARG A 90 -8.05 7.72 0.27
C ARG A 90 -8.86 6.46 0.51
N LEU A 91 -9.14 5.69 -0.54
CA LEU A 91 -9.83 4.41 -0.43
C LEU A 91 -9.08 3.46 0.52
N ALA A 92 -7.75 3.38 0.43
CA ALA A 92 -6.96 2.56 1.34
C ALA A 92 -7.11 3.01 2.80
N ALA A 93 -7.08 4.33 3.04
CA ALA A 93 -7.29 4.90 4.37
C ALA A 93 -8.70 4.60 4.93
N ASP A 94 -9.74 4.68 4.08
CA ASP A 94 -11.12 4.35 4.45
C ASP A 94 -11.29 2.88 4.84
N TYR A 95 -10.49 1.98 4.24
CA TYR A 95 -10.41 0.57 4.60
C TYR A 95 -9.46 0.29 5.79
N GLY A 96 -8.93 1.33 6.44
CA GLY A 96 -8.13 1.21 7.65
C GLY A 96 -6.67 0.84 7.44
N ILE A 97 -6.17 0.92 6.20
CA ILE A 97 -4.74 0.73 5.91
C ILE A 97 -3.94 1.88 6.52
N LYS A 98 -3.04 1.57 7.46
CA LYS A 98 -2.36 2.58 8.28
C LYS A 98 -1.06 3.10 7.69
N ARG A 99 -0.31 2.24 6.99
CA ARG A 99 1.01 2.57 6.44
C ARG A 99 0.97 2.43 4.94
N LEU A 100 0.90 3.58 4.28
CA LEU A 100 0.90 3.73 2.84
C LEU A 100 2.29 4.18 2.40
N SER A 101 2.66 3.81 1.20
CA SER A 101 3.83 4.39 0.56
C SER A 101 3.74 4.34 -0.95
N ASN A 102 4.64 5.06 -1.59
CA ASN A 102 4.87 4.99 -3.02
C ASN A 102 6.37 5.08 -3.28
N TYR A 103 6.77 4.64 -4.47
CA TYR A 103 8.08 4.96 -5.03
C TYR A 103 7.96 6.28 -5.78
N LEU A 104 9.02 7.08 -5.71
CA LEU A 104 9.17 8.27 -6.54
C LEU A 104 10.33 8.03 -7.50
N LEU A 105 10.01 7.57 -8.70
CA LEU A 105 11.01 7.51 -9.77
C LEU A 105 11.20 8.92 -10.33
N PHE A 106 12.45 9.35 -10.46
CA PHE A 106 12.82 10.63 -11.08
C PHE A 106 13.78 10.36 -12.25
N ASN A 107 13.76 11.23 -13.26
CA ASN A 107 14.57 11.14 -14.50
C ASN A 107 14.14 10.08 -15.53
N PHE A 108 12.87 9.67 -15.58
CA PHE A 108 12.36 8.93 -16.74
C PHE A 108 11.83 9.90 -17.81
N ASN A 109 10.61 10.41 -17.62
CA ASN A 109 10.01 11.46 -18.46
C ASN A 109 9.55 12.68 -17.64
N ASP A 110 9.72 12.66 -16.32
CA ASP A 110 9.21 13.68 -15.41
C ASP A 110 10.00 14.98 -15.47
N THR A 111 9.31 16.11 -15.37
CA THR A 111 9.95 17.41 -15.08
C THR A 111 10.27 17.53 -13.57
N PRO A 112 11.22 18.40 -13.18
CA PRO A 112 11.43 18.75 -11.77
C PRO A 112 10.14 19.20 -11.06
N GLU A 113 9.25 19.89 -11.78
CA GLU A 113 7.95 20.34 -11.31
C GLU A 113 7.01 19.16 -11.01
N ASP A 114 6.93 18.17 -11.92
CA ASP A 114 6.12 16.96 -11.71
C ASP A 114 6.60 16.17 -10.49
N PHE A 115 7.92 16.04 -10.32
CA PHE A 115 8.51 15.41 -9.16
C PHE A 115 8.15 16.15 -7.86
N TYR A 116 8.26 17.48 -7.86
CA TYR A 116 7.87 18.30 -6.71
C TYR A 116 6.38 18.17 -6.39
N GLU A 117 5.52 18.16 -7.41
CA GLU A 117 4.08 18.01 -7.22
C GLU A 117 3.74 16.63 -6.61
N ARG A 118 4.38 15.55 -7.06
CA ARG A 118 4.18 14.22 -6.47
C ARG A 118 4.62 14.15 -5.00
N LEU A 119 5.69 14.86 -4.62
CA LEU A 119 6.08 15.01 -3.22
C LEU A 119 5.02 15.77 -2.40
N MET A 120 4.54 16.90 -2.94
CA MET A 120 3.54 17.74 -2.28
C MET A 120 2.21 17.01 -2.06
N VAL A 121 1.77 16.21 -3.03
CA VAL A 121 0.55 15.40 -2.93
C VAL A 121 0.56 14.50 -1.68
N ASN A 122 1.70 13.88 -1.35
CA ASN A 122 1.79 13.03 -0.16
C ASN A 122 1.72 13.82 1.15
N LEU A 123 2.26 15.04 1.17
CA LEU A 123 2.13 15.94 2.32
C LEU A 123 0.68 16.35 2.54
N GLU A 124 0.02 16.81 1.47
CA GLU A 124 -1.41 17.21 1.49
C GLU A 124 -2.32 16.06 1.94
N LEU A 125 -2.06 14.84 1.48
CA LEU A 125 -2.78 13.63 1.92
C LEU A 125 -2.60 13.37 3.42
N ASN A 126 -1.38 13.52 3.95
CA ASN A 126 -1.14 13.36 5.38
C ASN A 126 -1.86 14.41 6.23
N GLU A 127 -1.90 15.67 5.77
CA GLU A 127 -2.67 16.75 6.42
C GLU A 127 -4.18 16.50 6.35
N GLU A 128 -4.68 16.00 5.21
CA GLU A 128 -6.07 15.57 5.04
C GLU A 128 -6.44 14.47 6.04
N PHE A 129 -5.62 13.41 6.12
CA PHE A 129 -5.85 12.30 7.04
C PHE A 129 -5.85 12.75 8.50
N GLU A 130 -4.97 13.67 8.87
CA GLU A 130 -4.93 14.23 10.22
C GLU A 130 -6.20 15.00 10.56
N ARG A 131 -6.65 15.90 9.67
CA ARG A 131 -7.91 16.65 9.86
C ARG A 131 -9.12 15.75 9.97
N ARG A 132 -9.12 14.61 9.26
CA ARG A 132 -10.18 13.60 9.30
C ARG A 132 -10.10 12.67 10.50
N GLY A 133 -9.03 12.72 11.30
CA GLY A 133 -8.77 11.79 12.40
C GLY A 133 -8.40 10.37 11.92
N CYS A 134 -8.03 10.21 10.66
CA CYS A 134 -7.55 8.95 10.10
C CYS A 134 -6.17 8.61 10.68
N LYS A 135 -5.94 7.31 10.99
CA LYS A 135 -4.64 6.83 11.49
C LYS A 135 -3.64 6.51 10.37
N SER A 136 -4.03 6.74 9.13
CA SER A 136 -3.23 6.46 7.95
C SER A 136 -2.15 7.52 7.75
N ARG A 137 -0.94 7.09 7.38
CA ARG A 137 0.17 7.94 6.98
C ARG A 137 0.79 7.41 5.71
N ILE A 138 1.17 8.32 4.82
CA ILE A 138 1.86 8.01 3.57
C ILE A 138 3.29 8.51 3.59
N TRP A 139 4.21 7.68 3.09
CA TRP A 139 5.64 7.97 3.02
C TRP A 139 6.15 7.78 1.60
N SER A 140 6.97 8.70 1.14
CA SER A 140 7.72 8.53 -0.12
C SER A 140 9.04 7.83 0.19
N PHE A 141 9.37 6.79 -0.58
CA PHE A 141 10.73 6.23 -0.58
C PHE A 141 11.46 6.72 -1.85
N PRO A 142 12.75 7.12 -1.72
CA PRO A 142 13.62 7.35 -2.87
C PRO A 142 13.93 6.04 -3.62
#